data_AF-A0ABD7DC46-F1
#
_entry.id   AF-A0ABD7DC46-F1
#
_cell.length_a   1.000
_cell.length_b   1.000
_cell.length_c   1.000
_cell.angle_alpha   90.00
_cell.angle_beta   90.00
_cell.angle_gamma   90.00
#
_symmetry.space_group_name_H-M   'P 1'
#
loop_
_entity.id
_entity.type
_entity.pdbx_description
1 polymer ?
#
loop_
_entity_poly.entity_id
_entity_poly.type
_entity_poly.pdbx_seq_one_letter_code
_entity_poly.pdbx_strand_id
1 'polypeptide(L)'
;MLSVAKVQRRNAWRYYVRGVAYGDGLRPVGQSLKAAQEEAGLPPGRWRGRGLAALGLNEGSEVSERHMELAFGQGRHPDADRIEQHLLDDGAAPDTARRATVLGQPIEEIEGRKQTPLLALDFTFRPQASLTVLWALGDAHTRRVIEGAHERAVTQALRWLEDEVAETRWSSGRGRAKTPALVVAAFRHFDNRDGFPLLHEHCLVLNRVQRRGADGEPRWGALDTTRLYKHVVAAGTLYTLTMTTEVCEELGLATVPREVTPGLRPVMEIAGVDQVLIDWSSTRRQRIEDVLEGLTYTYAQQHGRLPGEKARHGLGWQAAQDTRPEKKTPRPLEQLLTRWRASALAKVGKQMLDGLLHRCRAVGAAIRARVDPHVDVTLAAVDVAAVVFTVRRTFARRHVLAEARRHLLETLRGRAFAPGLDDHITDRALEDHTHRTTGIQPGRRAPAPGQIFYTADFPEPDRWWIAGTDGKPPRESSRYERARIASLAVRNAIRSAHTKAAARTDDHHGPASAPPHAVDHPGRGTLLTPAQRAAAVHAHQQAAMPEEHLEGRTTDPGTWLRTPENLDRLAAFTRAADARRRTYEDTESPAAPDAPAADRHHQEHEQQRQPGHGQDPGPRP
;
A
#
# COMPACT_ATOMS: atom_id res chain seq x y z
N MET A 1 -0.95 1.27 3.63
CA MET A 1 -0.47 1.09 2.24
C MET A 1 1.01 0.73 2.23
N LEU A 2 1.47 -0.03 1.24
CA LEU A 2 2.86 -0.47 1.08
C LEU A 2 3.31 -0.27 -0.37
N SER A 3 4.46 0.37 -0.57
CA SER A 3 5.17 0.42 -1.86
C SER A 3 6.52 -0.26 -1.75
N VAL A 4 7.04 -0.75 -2.88
CA VAL A 4 8.35 -1.43 -2.92
C VAL A 4 9.24 -0.90 -4.03
N ALA A 5 10.49 -0.57 -3.68
CA ALA A 5 11.55 -0.22 -4.61
C ALA A 5 12.72 -1.23 -4.52
N LYS A 6 13.42 -1.42 -5.64
CA LYS A 6 14.65 -2.24 -5.67
C LYS A 6 15.84 -1.34 -5.39
N VAL A 7 16.71 -1.76 -4.48
CA VAL A 7 17.99 -1.09 -4.22
C VAL A 7 19.07 -1.82 -4.99
N GLN A 8 19.56 -1.18 -6.05
CA GLN A 8 20.53 -1.73 -6.98
C GLN A 8 21.73 -0.82 -7.12
N ARG A 9 22.88 -1.39 -7.52
CA ARG A 9 24.19 -0.74 -7.63
C ARG A 9 24.85 -0.48 -6.27
N ARG A 10 26.16 -0.73 -6.20
CA ARG A 10 26.97 -0.62 -4.99
C ARG A 10 26.85 0.72 -4.26
N ASN A 11 26.68 1.83 -4.97
CA ASN A 11 26.63 3.17 -4.36
C ASN A 11 25.23 3.61 -3.91
N ALA A 12 24.18 2.79 -4.08
CA ALA A 12 22.82 3.19 -3.73
C ALA A 12 22.63 3.47 -2.23
N TRP A 13 23.41 2.83 -1.34
CA TRP A 13 23.36 3.13 0.10
C TRP A 13 23.66 4.61 0.39
N ARG A 14 24.49 5.29 -0.44
CA ARG A 14 24.81 6.71 -0.29
C ARG A 14 23.58 7.60 -0.44
N TYR A 15 22.65 7.23 -1.33
CA TYR A 15 21.36 7.93 -1.46
C TYR A 15 20.53 7.81 -0.18
N TYR A 16 20.52 6.62 0.43
CA TYR A 16 19.79 6.38 1.67
C TYR A 16 20.38 7.17 2.84
N VAL A 17 21.70 7.13 3.06
CA VAL A 17 22.31 7.87 4.19
C VAL A 17 22.32 9.39 4.01
N ARG A 18 22.38 9.90 2.77
CA ARG A 18 22.34 11.35 2.49
C ARG A 18 20.92 11.92 2.41
N GLY A 19 19.91 11.05 2.32
CA GLY A 19 18.55 11.43 1.99
C GLY A 19 17.54 10.79 2.93
N VAL A 20 17.24 9.52 2.69
CA VAL A 20 16.20 8.79 3.44
C VAL A 20 16.49 8.83 4.93
N ALA A 21 17.66 8.39 5.39
CA ALA A 21 18.04 8.45 6.79
C ALA A 21 18.07 9.88 7.38
N TYR A 22 18.03 10.92 6.54
CA TYR A 22 17.95 12.32 6.92
C TYR A 22 16.59 12.95 6.54
N GLY A 23 15.48 12.23 6.80
CA GLY A 23 14.12 12.76 6.67
C GLY A 23 13.73 13.20 5.26
N ASP A 24 14.22 12.48 4.25
CA ASP A 24 14.14 12.82 2.82
C ASP A 24 14.74 14.18 2.43
N GLY A 25 15.55 14.76 3.32
CA GLY A 25 16.26 16.01 3.09
C GLY A 25 17.60 15.82 2.39
N LEU A 26 18.41 16.87 2.44
CA LEU A 26 19.81 16.84 2.01
C LEU A 26 20.71 16.97 3.24
N ARG A 27 21.39 15.89 3.61
CA ARG A 27 22.35 15.92 4.73
C ARG A 27 23.49 16.91 4.42
N PRO A 28 23.85 17.81 5.35
CA PRO A 28 25.01 18.68 5.19
C PRO A 28 26.30 17.89 4.90
N VAL A 29 27.16 18.45 4.06
CA VAL A 29 28.45 17.84 3.71
C VAL A 29 29.37 17.89 4.93
N GLY A 30 30.11 16.81 5.19
CA GLY A 30 31.09 16.73 6.28
C GLY A 30 30.53 16.37 7.65
N GLN A 31 29.20 16.34 7.82
CA GLN A 31 28.57 15.95 9.08
C GLN A 31 28.27 14.44 9.15
N SER A 32 28.47 13.83 10.32
CA SER A 32 28.10 12.43 10.56
C SER A 32 26.58 12.26 10.53
N LEU A 33 26.09 11.08 10.13
CA LEU A 33 24.64 10.82 10.09
C LEU A 33 23.97 11.06 11.45
N LYS A 34 24.59 10.56 12.52
CA LYS A 34 24.05 10.67 13.88
C LYS A 34 23.92 12.14 14.32
N ALA A 35 25.00 12.91 14.19
CA ALA A 35 24.98 14.33 14.58
C ALA A 35 23.96 15.12 13.76
N ALA A 36 23.87 14.87 12.45
CA ALA A 36 22.88 15.51 11.60
C ALA A 36 21.44 15.17 12.03
N GLN A 37 21.14 13.89 12.30
CA GLN A 37 19.83 13.46 12.76
C GLN A 37 19.45 14.09 14.11
N GLU A 38 20.38 14.12 15.07
CA GLU A 38 20.17 14.73 16.38
C GLU A 38 19.88 16.23 16.26
N GLU A 39 20.67 16.97 15.47
CA GLU A 39 20.46 18.40 15.21
C GLU A 39 19.12 18.68 14.51
N ALA A 40 18.73 17.82 13.57
CA ALA A 40 17.46 17.96 12.84
C ALA A 40 16.23 17.45 13.62
N GLY A 41 16.41 16.86 14.81
CA GLY A 41 15.33 16.26 15.59
C GLY A 41 14.69 15.03 14.90
N LEU A 42 15.47 14.29 14.12
CA LEU A 42 15.04 13.10 13.40
C LEU A 42 15.33 11.83 14.21
N PRO A 43 14.41 10.85 14.25
CA PRO A 43 14.69 9.57 14.88
C PRO A 43 15.79 8.82 14.10
N PRO A 44 16.72 8.13 14.78
CA PRO A 44 17.73 7.37 14.07
C PRO A 44 17.12 6.10 13.46
N GLY A 45 17.84 5.51 12.50
CA GLY A 45 17.45 4.22 11.94
C GLY A 45 17.47 3.12 13.00
N ARG A 46 16.59 2.13 12.86
CA ARG A 46 16.46 1.00 13.81
C ARG A 46 16.47 -0.33 13.07
N TRP A 47 17.22 -1.29 13.59
CA TRP A 47 17.24 -2.66 13.09
C TRP A 47 15.93 -3.39 13.47
N ARG A 48 15.35 -4.13 12.53
CA ARG A 48 14.17 -4.98 12.73
C ARG A 48 14.37 -6.36 12.08
N GLY A 49 13.59 -7.33 12.55
CA GLY A 49 13.49 -8.68 11.97
C GLY A 49 14.29 -9.75 12.72
N ARG A 50 13.82 -10.99 12.65
CA ARG A 50 14.41 -12.14 13.38
C ARG A 50 15.77 -12.58 12.80
N GLY A 51 16.17 -12.04 11.64
CA GLY A 51 17.42 -12.39 10.96
C GLY A 51 18.63 -11.73 11.62
N LEU A 52 18.39 -10.74 12.48
CA LEU A 52 19.42 -10.01 13.22
C LEU A 52 20.23 -10.91 14.16
N ALA A 53 19.61 -11.96 14.72
CA ALA A 53 20.29 -12.92 15.60
C ALA A 53 21.47 -13.60 14.88
N ALA A 54 21.35 -13.87 13.57
CA ALA A 54 22.42 -14.44 12.76
C ALA A 54 23.61 -13.49 12.55
N LEU A 55 23.43 -12.21 12.86
CA LEU A 55 24.44 -11.15 12.80
C LEU A 55 24.88 -10.67 14.20
N GLY A 56 24.40 -11.31 15.27
CA GLY A 56 24.65 -10.84 16.64
C GLY A 56 24.08 -9.45 16.93
N LEU A 57 23.05 -9.02 16.19
CA LEU A 57 22.40 -7.71 16.36
C LEU A 57 21.09 -7.85 17.13
N ASN A 58 20.73 -6.81 17.88
CA ASN A 58 19.47 -6.74 18.61
C ASN A 58 18.42 -5.94 17.85
N GLU A 59 17.17 -6.39 17.87
CA GLU A 59 16.05 -5.59 17.36
C GLU A 59 15.94 -4.26 18.12
N GLY A 60 15.70 -3.16 17.42
CA GLY A 60 15.68 -1.80 17.98
C GLY A 60 17.05 -1.16 18.17
N SER A 61 18.15 -1.84 17.91
CA SER A 61 19.48 -1.22 17.90
C SER A 61 19.63 -0.23 16.74
N GLU A 62 20.50 0.78 16.91
CA GLU A 62 20.69 1.84 15.93
C GLU A 62 21.41 1.36 14.66
N VAL A 63 20.95 1.86 13.51
CA VAL A 63 21.59 1.65 12.21
C VAL A 63 22.57 2.80 11.95
N SER A 64 23.86 2.49 11.90
CA SER A 64 24.90 3.49 11.58
C SER A 64 25.12 3.68 10.08
N GLU A 65 25.79 4.78 9.69
CA GLU A 65 26.23 4.97 8.30
C GLU A 65 27.17 3.85 7.83
N ARG A 66 28.05 3.39 8.71
CA ARG A 66 28.98 2.30 8.40
C ARG A 66 28.26 0.96 8.24
N HIS A 67 27.24 0.71 9.05
CA HIS A 67 26.34 -0.44 8.87
C HIS A 67 25.67 -0.42 7.49
N MET A 68 25.20 0.76 7.05
CA MET A 68 24.58 0.93 5.74
C MET A 68 25.53 0.62 4.59
N GLU A 69 26.76 1.12 4.67
CA GLU A 69 27.80 0.83 3.68
C GLU A 69 28.15 -0.65 3.62
N LEU A 70 28.42 -1.27 4.77
CA LEU A 70 28.88 -2.66 4.84
C LEU A 70 27.78 -3.62 4.36
N ALA A 71 26.57 -3.52 4.92
CA ALA A 71 25.48 -4.44 4.60
C ALA A 71 24.85 -4.15 3.22
N PHE A 72 24.51 -2.90 2.95
CA PHE A 72 23.72 -2.51 1.77
C PHE A 72 24.57 -1.98 0.61
N GLY A 73 25.87 -1.81 0.78
CA GLY A 73 26.82 -1.47 -0.29
C GLY A 73 27.77 -2.62 -0.62
N GLN A 74 28.40 -3.21 0.40
CA GLN A 74 29.46 -4.20 0.23
C GLN A 74 28.99 -5.66 0.39
N GLY A 75 27.75 -5.88 0.85
CA GLY A 75 27.22 -7.23 1.10
C GLY A 75 27.95 -7.96 2.22
N ARG A 76 28.41 -7.23 3.23
CA ARG A 76 29.19 -7.72 4.38
C ARG A 76 28.41 -7.56 5.69
N HIS A 77 28.89 -8.23 6.73
CA HIS A 77 28.38 -8.11 8.09
C HIS A 77 28.35 -6.64 8.54
N PRO A 78 27.30 -6.14 9.23
CA PRO A 78 27.27 -4.76 9.73
C PRO A 78 28.48 -4.40 10.62
N ASP A 79 28.92 -5.33 11.46
CA ASP A 79 30.14 -5.20 12.28
C ASP A 79 31.43 -5.73 11.61
N ALA A 80 31.50 -5.76 10.27
CA ALA A 80 32.62 -6.41 9.58
C ALA A 80 34.00 -5.88 10.00
N ASP A 81 34.14 -4.57 10.24
CA ASP A 81 35.42 -3.98 10.63
C ASP A 81 35.92 -4.54 11.97
N ARG A 82 35.02 -4.67 12.96
CA ARG A 82 35.33 -5.23 14.28
C ARG A 82 35.70 -6.71 14.20
N ILE A 83 34.95 -7.48 13.41
CA ILE A 83 35.17 -8.92 13.24
C ILE A 83 36.50 -9.17 12.52
N GLU A 84 36.78 -8.42 11.46
CA GLU A 84 38.03 -8.55 10.71
C GLU A 84 39.24 -8.16 11.54
N GLN A 85 39.17 -7.06 12.28
CA GLN A 85 40.25 -6.65 13.16
C GLN A 85 40.57 -7.75 14.18
N HIS A 86 39.55 -8.31 14.83
CA HIS A 86 39.75 -9.38 15.80
C HIS A 86 40.40 -10.63 15.17
N LEU A 87 39.97 -11.04 13.97
CA LEU A 87 40.57 -12.18 13.28
C LEU A 87 42.02 -11.91 12.87
N LEU A 88 42.33 -10.68 12.43
CA LEU A 88 43.69 -10.27 12.10
C LEU A 88 44.60 -10.26 13.33
N ASP A 89 44.10 -9.76 14.47
CA ASP A 89 44.82 -9.76 15.75
C ASP A 89 45.10 -11.20 16.23
N ASP A 90 44.19 -12.13 15.94
CA ASP A 90 44.36 -13.57 16.18
C ASP A 90 45.25 -14.28 15.13
N GLY A 91 45.84 -13.53 14.19
CA GLY A 91 46.80 -14.04 13.20
C GLY A 91 46.17 -14.62 11.92
N ALA A 92 44.86 -14.43 11.69
CA ALA A 92 44.24 -14.86 10.45
C ALA A 92 44.79 -14.06 9.25
N ALA A 93 44.95 -14.72 8.10
CA ALA A 93 45.29 -14.03 6.86
C ALA A 93 44.20 -13.02 6.46
N PRO A 94 44.55 -11.87 5.85
CA PRO A 94 43.57 -10.83 5.47
C PRO A 94 42.40 -11.33 4.63
N ASP A 95 42.66 -12.23 3.68
CA ASP A 95 41.60 -12.82 2.86
C ASP A 95 40.65 -13.71 3.65
N THR A 96 41.15 -14.39 4.69
CA THR A 96 40.32 -15.20 5.59
C THR A 96 39.45 -14.32 6.47
N ALA A 97 40.01 -13.26 7.04
CA ALA A 97 39.26 -12.27 7.80
C ALA A 97 38.16 -11.64 6.92
N ARG A 98 38.51 -11.21 5.71
CA ARG A 98 37.56 -10.63 4.75
C ARG A 98 36.44 -11.60 4.39
N ARG A 99 36.76 -12.87 4.09
CA ARG A 99 35.74 -13.89 3.75
C ARG A 99 34.79 -14.16 4.91
N ALA A 100 35.24 -14.08 6.16
CA ALA A 100 34.42 -14.34 7.33
C ALA A 100 33.25 -13.35 7.47
N THR A 101 33.36 -12.14 6.91
CA THR A 101 32.30 -11.12 6.99
C THR A 101 31.44 -11.03 5.74
N VAL A 102 31.78 -11.72 4.65
CA VAL A 102 30.98 -11.69 3.42
C VAL A 102 29.67 -12.45 3.62
N LEU A 103 28.56 -11.77 3.37
CA LEU A 103 27.24 -12.37 3.42
C LEU A 103 26.91 -12.97 2.05
N GLY A 104 27.31 -14.21 1.82
CA GLY A 104 26.97 -14.97 0.61
C GLY A 104 27.90 -14.66 -0.55
N GLN A 105 27.34 -14.34 -1.73
CA GLN A 105 28.15 -14.02 -2.90
C GLN A 105 28.70 -12.57 -2.79
N PRO A 106 30.02 -12.36 -2.95
CA PRO A 106 30.63 -11.03 -2.99
C PRO A 106 30.00 -10.14 -4.07
N ILE A 107 29.85 -8.85 -3.78
CA ILE A 107 29.26 -7.90 -4.73
C ILE A 107 30.18 -7.69 -5.93
N GLU A 108 31.49 -7.64 -5.69
CA GLU A 108 32.52 -7.49 -6.71
C GLU A 108 32.47 -8.61 -7.76
N GLU A 109 32.17 -9.85 -7.35
CA GLU A 109 32.01 -10.98 -8.28
C GLU A 109 30.76 -10.87 -9.16
N ILE A 110 29.69 -10.26 -8.65
CA ILE A 110 28.46 -10.02 -9.42
C ILE A 110 28.73 -8.96 -10.48
N GLU A 111 29.40 -7.87 -10.08
CA GLU A 111 29.78 -6.77 -10.97
C GLU A 111 30.80 -7.22 -12.02
N GLY A 112 31.79 -8.05 -11.65
CA GLY A 112 32.75 -8.64 -12.59
C GLY A 112 32.11 -9.49 -13.69
N ARG A 113 30.93 -10.05 -13.42
CA ARG A 113 30.08 -10.74 -14.42
C ARG A 113 29.18 -9.79 -15.22
N LYS A 114 29.37 -8.48 -15.11
CA LYS A 114 28.55 -7.42 -15.72
C LYS A 114 27.07 -7.49 -15.33
N GLN A 115 26.77 -8.01 -14.13
CA GLN A 115 25.41 -8.08 -13.60
C GLN A 115 25.17 -6.96 -12.61
N THR A 116 23.93 -6.46 -12.53
CA THR A 116 23.55 -5.47 -11.52
C THR A 116 23.17 -6.16 -10.22
N PRO A 117 23.90 -5.94 -9.11
CA PRO A 117 23.55 -6.53 -7.82
C PRO A 117 22.23 -5.95 -7.31
N LEU A 118 21.37 -6.83 -6.77
CA LEU A 118 20.22 -6.45 -5.95
C LEU A 118 20.64 -6.55 -4.49
N LEU A 119 20.74 -5.40 -3.82
CA LEU A 119 21.29 -5.27 -2.47
C LEU A 119 20.17 -5.31 -1.42
N ALA A 120 19.04 -4.69 -1.73
CA ALA A 120 17.86 -4.69 -0.86
C ALA A 120 16.55 -4.46 -1.62
N LEU A 121 15.45 -4.66 -0.91
CA LEU A 121 14.14 -4.15 -1.27
C LEU A 121 13.73 -3.12 -0.22
N ASP A 122 13.35 -1.92 -0.65
CA ASP A 122 12.83 -0.88 0.23
C ASP A 122 11.31 -1.00 0.29
N PHE A 123 10.79 -1.38 1.45
CA PHE A 123 9.38 -1.51 1.75
C PHE A 123 8.94 -0.25 2.48
N THR A 124 8.22 0.64 1.81
CA THR A 124 7.75 1.89 2.41
C THR A 124 6.31 1.73 2.89
N PHE A 125 6.13 1.68 4.21
CA PHE A 125 4.82 1.60 4.85
C PHE A 125 4.26 2.99 5.13
N ARG A 126 2.99 3.21 4.82
CA ARG A 126 2.31 4.48 5.08
C ARG A 126 0.83 4.28 5.47
N PRO A 127 0.30 5.01 6.47
CA PRO A 127 -1.12 4.96 6.84
C PRO A 127 -2.03 5.46 5.70
N GLN A 128 -3.35 5.27 5.88
CA GLN A 128 -4.35 5.94 5.06
C GLN A 128 -4.29 7.46 5.24
N ALA A 129 -4.78 8.22 4.27
CA ALA A 129 -4.61 9.67 4.28
C ALA A 129 -5.35 10.32 5.47
N SER A 130 -6.55 9.85 5.79
CA SER A 130 -7.31 10.31 6.96
C SER A 130 -6.60 10.02 8.29
N LEU A 131 -5.89 8.89 8.41
CA LEU A 131 -5.06 8.60 9.59
C LEU A 131 -3.86 9.54 9.68
N THR A 132 -3.23 9.88 8.56
CA THR A 132 -2.17 10.89 8.51
C THR A 132 -2.69 12.27 8.96
N VAL A 133 -3.89 12.65 8.53
CA VAL A 133 -4.55 13.91 8.96
C VAL A 133 -4.79 13.90 10.47
N LEU A 134 -5.36 12.82 11.02
CA LEU A 134 -5.61 12.70 12.47
C LEU A 134 -4.32 12.67 13.29
N TRP A 135 -3.27 12.03 12.79
CA TRP A 135 -1.96 12.02 13.43
C TRP A 135 -1.33 13.43 13.50
N ALA A 136 -1.46 14.19 12.42
CA ALA A 136 -0.89 15.53 12.31
C ALA A 136 -1.66 16.58 13.12
N LEU A 137 -3.00 16.53 13.09
CA LEU A 137 -3.87 17.57 13.62
C LEU A 137 -4.54 17.21 14.95
N GLY A 138 -4.50 15.94 15.34
CA GLY A 138 -5.02 15.45 16.61
C GLY A 138 -4.15 15.83 17.80
N ASP A 139 -4.65 15.52 18.99
CA ASP A 139 -3.94 15.70 20.25
C ASP A 139 -2.76 14.72 20.40
N ALA A 140 -1.95 14.92 21.45
CA ALA A 140 -0.78 14.09 21.70
C ALA A 140 -1.14 12.62 21.96
N HIS A 141 -2.32 12.33 22.52
CA HIS A 141 -2.77 10.96 22.75
C HIS A 141 -3.10 10.26 21.42
N THR A 142 -3.91 10.90 20.57
CA THR A 142 -4.25 10.44 19.22
C THR A 142 -3.00 10.14 18.40
N ARG A 143 -2.02 11.05 18.45
CA ARG A 143 -0.75 10.87 17.76
C ARG A 143 0.01 9.63 18.22
N ARG A 144 0.17 9.46 19.54
CA ARG A 144 0.83 8.29 20.14
C ARG A 144 0.13 6.97 19.80
N VAL A 145 -1.21 6.96 19.80
CA VAL A 145 -1.99 5.78 19.40
C VAL A 145 -1.70 5.42 17.94
N ILE A 146 -1.72 6.40 17.04
CA ILE A 146 -1.46 6.18 15.62
C ILE A 146 0.00 5.74 15.36
N GLU A 147 0.98 6.33 16.05
CA GLU A 147 2.39 5.94 15.96
C GLU A 147 2.63 4.51 16.48
N GLY A 148 2.03 4.15 17.62
CA GLY A 148 2.10 2.80 18.17
C GLY A 148 1.44 1.77 17.24
N ALA A 149 0.28 2.09 16.67
CA ALA A 149 -0.40 1.22 15.72
C ALA A 149 0.38 1.08 14.40
N HIS A 150 1.01 2.16 13.93
CA HIS A 150 1.90 2.12 12.77
C HIS A 150 3.04 1.12 12.99
N GLU A 151 3.72 1.23 14.14
CA GLU A 151 4.85 0.37 14.48
C GLU A 151 4.47 -1.11 14.63
N ARG A 152 3.35 -1.40 15.30
CA ARG A 152 2.84 -2.78 15.42
C ARG A 152 2.43 -3.34 14.07
N ALA A 153 1.76 -2.55 13.22
CA ALA A 153 1.36 -2.97 11.88
C ALA A 153 2.56 -3.23 10.95
N VAL A 154 3.61 -2.40 11.01
CA VAL A 154 4.89 -2.67 10.30
C VAL A 154 5.49 -3.99 10.80
N THR A 155 5.60 -4.14 12.11
CA THR A 155 6.15 -5.35 12.75
C THR A 155 5.38 -6.60 12.34
N GLN A 156 4.04 -6.57 12.37
CA GLN A 156 3.21 -7.71 11.99
C GLN A 156 3.34 -8.04 10.51
N ALA A 157 3.41 -7.04 9.62
CA ALA A 157 3.61 -7.26 8.20
C ALA A 157 4.99 -7.88 7.90
N LEU A 158 6.05 -7.42 8.57
CA LEU A 158 7.39 -8.00 8.45
C LEU A 158 7.45 -9.43 9.00
N ARG A 159 6.85 -9.70 10.17
CA ARG A 159 6.76 -11.06 10.74
C ARG A 159 6.00 -12.01 9.83
N TRP A 160 4.86 -11.58 9.28
CA TRP A 160 4.12 -12.37 8.31
C TRP A 160 4.93 -12.66 7.04
N LEU A 161 5.71 -11.69 6.54
CA LEU A 161 6.63 -11.93 5.42
C LEU A 161 7.70 -12.95 5.78
N GLU A 162 8.26 -12.91 6.99
CA GLU A 162 9.21 -13.91 7.47
C GLU A 162 8.60 -15.30 7.58
N ASP A 163 7.40 -15.41 8.16
CA ASP A 163 6.74 -16.69 8.42
C ASP A 163 6.20 -17.34 7.14
N GLU A 164 5.60 -16.57 6.25
CA GLU A 164 4.83 -17.11 5.12
C GLU A 164 5.55 -16.99 3.77
N VAL A 165 6.49 -16.06 3.64
CA VAL A 165 6.99 -15.62 2.33
C VAL A 165 8.50 -15.79 2.16
N ALA A 166 9.28 -15.53 3.20
CA ALA A 166 10.73 -15.48 3.13
C ALA A 166 11.32 -16.86 2.82
N GLU A 167 12.01 -16.93 1.69
CA GLU A 167 12.77 -18.10 1.28
C GLU A 167 14.13 -17.66 0.75
N THR A 168 15.10 -18.54 0.91
CA THR A 168 16.41 -18.42 0.27
C THR A 168 16.42 -19.18 -1.06
N ARG A 169 17.20 -18.69 -2.04
CA ARG A 169 17.40 -19.37 -3.33
C ARG A 169 18.88 -19.62 -3.60
N TRP A 170 19.22 -20.79 -4.13
CA TRP A 170 20.59 -21.12 -4.56
C TRP A 170 20.61 -22.02 -5.81
N SER A 171 21.81 -22.32 -6.34
CA SER A 171 22.05 -23.13 -7.54
C SER A 171 21.20 -22.68 -8.74
N SER A 172 21.28 -21.38 -9.09
CA SER A 172 20.52 -20.77 -10.19
C SER A 172 18.99 -20.94 -10.08
N GLY A 173 18.47 -21.00 -8.85
CA GLY A 173 17.04 -21.09 -8.56
C GLY A 173 16.47 -22.52 -8.50
N ARG A 174 17.34 -23.54 -8.62
CA ARG A 174 16.97 -24.95 -8.47
C ARG A 174 16.77 -25.36 -7.01
N GLY A 175 17.45 -24.69 -6.07
CA GLY A 175 17.30 -24.90 -4.63
C GLY A 175 16.49 -23.78 -3.97
N ARG A 176 15.53 -24.16 -3.11
CA ARG A 176 14.75 -23.25 -2.26
C ARG A 176 14.55 -23.88 -0.88
N ALA A 177 14.56 -23.04 0.15
CA ALA A 177 14.23 -23.45 1.50
C ALA A 177 13.54 -22.28 2.23
N LYS A 178 12.57 -22.63 3.08
CA LYS A 178 12.07 -21.71 4.10
C LYS A 178 13.25 -21.34 5.00
N THR A 179 13.39 -20.07 5.28
CA THR A 179 14.56 -19.53 5.97
C THR A 179 14.10 -18.74 7.17
N PRO A 180 14.80 -18.81 8.31
CA PRO A 180 14.54 -17.88 9.38
C PRO A 180 14.98 -16.48 8.92
N ALA A 181 13.95 -15.66 8.69
CA ALA A 181 13.90 -14.24 8.99
C ALA A 181 14.56 -13.21 8.06
N LEU A 182 14.11 -11.96 8.22
CA LEU A 182 14.56 -10.79 7.47
C LEU A 182 15.54 -9.97 8.33
N VAL A 183 16.47 -9.28 7.67
CA VAL A 183 17.33 -8.25 8.26
C VAL A 183 16.90 -6.93 7.67
N VAL A 184 16.36 -6.03 8.50
CA VAL A 184 15.69 -4.81 8.02
C VAL A 184 16.27 -3.59 8.72
N ALA A 185 16.75 -2.61 7.94
CA ALA A 185 17.05 -1.27 8.45
C ALA A 185 15.83 -0.37 8.23
N ALA A 186 15.23 0.12 9.31
CA ALA A 186 13.98 0.90 9.27
C ALA A 186 14.22 2.38 9.60
N PHE A 187 13.69 3.28 8.77
CA PHE A 187 13.81 4.74 8.93
C PHE A 187 12.43 5.39 8.91
N ARG A 188 12.02 5.99 10.04
CA ARG A 188 10.71 6.64 10.21
C ARG A 188 10.79 8.11 9.82
N HIS A 189 9.84 8.55 9.00
CA HIS A 189 9.70 9.91 8.51
C HIS A 189 8.32 10.46 8.89
N PHE A 190 8.23 11.79 8.95
CA PHE A 190 7.05 12.50 9.45
C PHE A 190 6.30 13.27 8.36
N ASP A 191 6.98 13.61 7.28
CA ASP A 191 6.49 14.57 6.31
C ASP A 191 6.95 14.24 4.90
N ASN A 192 6.17 14.66 3.91
CA ASN A 192 6.50 14.45 2.51
C ASN A 192 7.56 15.48 2.07
N ARG A 193 8.00 15.38 0.80
CA ARG A 193 9.04 16.27 0.28
C ARG A 193 8.64 17.76 0.24
N ASP A 194 7.34 18.04 0.23
CA ASP A 194 6.76 19.39 0.27
C ASP A 194 6.54 19.89 1.72
N GLY A 195 6.95 19.13 2.73
CA GLY A 195 6.82 19.49 4.15
C GLY A 195 5.40 19.34 4.72
N PHE A 196 4.50 18.66 4.00
CA PHE A 196 3.16 18.33 4.48
C PHE A 196 3.14 16.98 5.21
N PRO A 197 2.14 16.74 6.09
CA PRO A 197 2.12 15.54 6.91
C PRO A 197 2.15 14.25 6.08
N LEU A 198 3.06 13.35 6.44
CA LEU A 198 3.13 12.00 5.89
C LEU A 198 3.93 11.11 6.84
N LEU A 199 3.26 10.46 7.78
CA LEU A 199 3.89 9.40 8.57
C LEU A 199 4.20 8.22 7.65
N HIS A 200 5.47 7.86 7.53
CA HIS A 200 5.88 6.69 6.76
C HIS A 200 7.20 6.10 7.27
N GLU A 201 7.43 4.81 6.98
CA GLU A 201 8.63 4.10 7.41
C GLU A 201 9.24 3.36 6.22
N HIS A 202 10.49 3.68 5.90
CA HIS A 202 11.31 2.98 4.91
C HIS A 202 11.97 1.77 5.57
N CYS A 203 11.53 0.57 5.22
CA CYS A 203 12.09 -0.69 5.68
C CYS A 203 12.97 -1.31 4.60
N LEU A 204 14.28 -1.09 4.68
CA LEU A 204 15.26 -1.68 3.77
C LEU A 204 15.52 -3.14 4.15
N VAL A 205 14.87 -4.05 3.45
CA VAL A 205 15.05 -5.49 3.58
C VAL A 205 16.33 -5.91 2.86
N LEU A 206 17.34 -6.30 3.61
CA LEU A 206 18.61 -6.79 3.07
C LEU A 206 18.37 -8.04 2.21
N ASN A 207 18.89 -8.05 0.98
CA ASN A 207 18.79 -9.21 0.09
C ASN A 207 19.86 -10.28 0.45
N ARG A 208 19.96 -10.60 1.73
CA ARG A 208 20.83 -11.65 2.29
C ARG A 208 20.11 -12.31 3.45
N VAL A 209 20.24 -13.63 3.51
CA VAL A 209 19.63 -14.43 4.56
C VAL A 209 20.51 -15.62 4.89
N GLN A 210 20.56 -15.98 6.17
CA GLN A 210 21.28 -17.15 6.64
C GLN A 210 20.34 -18.37 6.60
N ARG A 211 20.83 -19.46 6.03
CA ARG A 211 20.20 -20.78 6.05
C ARG A 211 21.17 -21.79 6.65
N ARG A 212 20.65 -22.93 7.09
CA ARG A 212 21.50 -24.09 7.39
C ARG A 212 21.84 -24.84 6.11
N GLY A 213 23.10 -25.26 5.99
CA GLY A 213 23.56 -26.19 4.96
C GLY A 213 23.10 -27.62 5.24
N ALA A 214 23.37 -28.53 4.30
CA ALA A 214 23.09 -29.96 4.50
C ALA A 214 23.99 -30.56 5.61
N ASP A 215 25.13 -29.93 5.82
CA ASP A 215 26.11 -30.16 6.88
C ASP A 215 25.74 -29.51 8.23
N GLY A 216 24.62 -28.79 8.31
CA GLY A 216 24.18 -28.08 9.52
C GLY A 216 24.81 -26.69 9.70
N GLU A 217 25.88 -26.39 8.97
CA GLU A 217 26.63 -25.14 9.02
C GLU A 217 25.84 -23.93 8.46
N PRO A 218 26.02 -22.72 9.02
CA PRO A 218 25.36 -21.53 8.52
C PRO A 218 25.92 -21.12 7.16
N ARG A 219 25.02 -20.83 6.21
CA ARG A 219 25.36 -20.35 4.87
C ARG A 219 24.52 -19.15 4.53
N TRP A 220 25.17 -18.09 4.05
CA TRP A 220 24.49 -16.91 3.57
C TRP A 220 24.13 -17.05 2.08
N GLY A 221 22.92 -16.62 1.72
CA GLY A 221 22.43 -16.63 0.35
C GLY A 221 21.51 -15.45 0.07
N ALA A 222 21.06 -15.32 -1.18
CA ALA A 222 20.08 -14.31 -1.56
C ALA A 222 18.65 -14.76 -1.24
N LEU A 223 17.77 -13.79 -0.94
CA LEU A 223 16.34 -14.03 -0.81
C LEU A 223 15.71 -14.36 -2.19
N ASP A 224 14.64 -15.14 -2.19
CA ASP A 224 13.71 -15.20 -3.33
C ASP A 224 12.87 -13.90 -3.35
N THR A 225 13.50 -12.84 -3.88
CA THR A 225 12.89 -11.52 -3.98
C THR A 225 11.70 -11.49 -4.93
N THR A 226 11.60 -12.42 -5.89
CA THR A 226 10.42 -12.58 -6.74
C THR A 226 9.23 -13.04 -5.90
N ARG A 227 9.44 -13.98 -4.97
CA ARG A 227 8.39 -14.41 -4.05
C ARG A 227 7.97 -13.26 -3.14
N LEU A 228 8.90 -12.51 -2.55
CA LEU A 228 8.58 -11.31 -1.75
C LEU A 228 7.75 -10.30 -2.56
N TYR A 229 8.18 -9.96 -3.78
CA TYR A 229 7.50 -8.99 -4.63
C TYR A 229 6.06 -9.41 -4.96
N LYS A 230 5.82 -10.70 -5.21
CA LYS A 230 4.47 -11.25 -5.46
C LYS A 230 3.51 -11.10 -4.26
N HIS A 231 4.03 -10.96 -3.03
CA HIS A 231 3.22 -10.89 -1.81
C HIS A 231 3.10 -9.47 -1.23
N VAL A 232 3.66 -8.44 -1.88
CA VAL A 232 3.61 -7.04 -1.43
C VAL A 232 2.18 -6.58 -1.16
N VAL A 233 1.23 -6.95 -2.03
CA VAL A 233 -0.17 -6.57 -1.85
C VAL A 233 -0.77 -7.22 -0.60
N ALA A 234 -0.50 -8.50 -0.35
CA ALA A 234 -1.00 -9.22 0.82
C ALA A 234 -0.41 -8.68 2.13
N ALA A 235 0.88 -8.33 2.14
CA ALA A 235 1.54 -7.66 3.25
C ALA A 235 0.98 -6.24 3.49
N GLY A 236 0.77 -5.48 2.42
CA GLY A 236 0.19 -4.13 2.49
C GLY A 236 -1.24 -4.12 3.00
N THR A 237 -2.05 -5.13 2.67
CA THR A 237 -3.41 -5.29 3.22
C THR A 237 -3.39 -5.71 4.68
N LEU A 238 -2.42 -6.53 5.12
CA LEU A 238 -2.26 -6.87 6.54
C LEU A 238 -1.89 -5.63 7.36
N TYR A 239 -0.89 -4.87 6.91
CA TYR A 239 -0.52 -3.60 7.52
C TYR A 239 -1.74 -2.67 7.65
N THR A 240 -2.50 -2.51 6.57
CA THR A 240 -3.64 -1.58 6.55
C THR A 240 -4.75 -2.08 7.49
N LEU A 241 -5.12 -3.36 7.43
CA LEU A 241 -6.12 -3.95 8.31
C LEU A 241 -5.76 -3.79 9.78
N THR A 242 -4.52 -4.14 10.14
CA THR A 242 -3.99 -4.06 11.51
C THR A 242 -4.04 -2.62 12.01
N MET A 243 -3.41 -1.70 11.28
CA MET A 243 -3.31 -0.31 11.70
C MET A 243 -4.68 0.32 11.86
N THR A 244 -5.58 0.12 10.88
CA THR A 244 -6.92 0.72 10.94
C THR A 244 -7.72 0.15 12.11
N THR A 245 -7.67 -1.17 12.33
CA THR A 245 -8.42 -1.82 13.40
C THR A 245 -7.96 -1.34 14.78
N GLU A 246 -6.65 -1.33 15.02
CA GLU A 246 -6.11 -0.88 16.31
C GLU A 246 -6.46 0.59 16.59
N VAL A 247 -6.28 1.49 15.62
CA VAL A 247 -6.61 2.91 15.81
C VAL A 247 -8.11 3.10 16.03
N CYS A 248 -8.96 2.36 15.30
CA CYS A 248 -10.41 2.50 15.45
C CYS A 248 -10.90 1.99 16.79
N GLU A 249 -10.35 0.88 17.30
CA GLU A 249 -10.68 0.36 18.62
C GLU A 249 -10.25 1.33 19.73
N GLU A 250 -8.99 1.75 19.73
CA GLU A 250 -8.43 2.62 20.78
C GLU A 250 -9.06 4.02 20.81
N LEU A 251 -9.38 4.59 19.65
CA LEU A 251 -9.90 5.97 19.56
C LEU A 251 -11.41 6.06 19.42
N GLY A 252 -12.13 4.94 19.33
CA GLY A 252 -13.58 4.91 19.13
C GLY A 252 -14.01 5.40 17.74
N LEU A 253 -13.23 5.08 16.71
CA LEU A 253 -13.45 5.52 15.33
C LEU A 253 -14.06 4.41 14.49
N ALA A 254 -14.51 4.75 13.28
CA ALA A 254 -14.91 3.80 12.25
C ALA A 254 -14.45 4.28 10.87
N THR A 255 -14.51 3.41 9.87
CA THR A 255 -14.15 3.75 8.49
C THR A 255 -15.35 3.85 7.55
N VAL A 256 -15.16 4.56 6.45
CA VAL A 256 -16.09 4.68 5.31
C VAL A 256 -15.31 4.46 4.00
N PRO A 257 -15.94 3.91 2.95
CA PRO A 257 -15.28 3.76 1.67
C PRO A 257 -15.19 5.11 0.97
N ARG A 258 -14.04 5.41 0.34
CA ARG A 258 -13.85 6.58 -0.51
C ARG A 258 -13.27 6.19 -1.85
N GLU A 259 -13.90 6.64 -2.92
CA GLU A 259 -13.35 6.50 -4.27
C GLU A 259 -12.22 7.52 -4.44
N VAL A 260 -10.99 7.01 -4.43
CA VAL A 260 -9.78 7.84 -4.55
C VAL A 260 -9.26 7.90 -5.99
N THR A 261 -9.60 6.91 -6.80
CA THR A 261 -9.24 6.85 -8.21
C THR A 261 -10.41 6.25 -8.98
N PRO A 262 -10.99 6.97 -9.95
CA PRO A 262 -12.15 6.51 -10.68
C PRO A 262 -11.99 5.10 -11.25
N GLY A 263 -12.96 4.23 -10.99
CA GLY A 263 -12.98 2.86 -11.50
C GLY A 263 -11.99 1.90 -10.83
N LEU A 264 -11.26 2.35 -9.81
CA LEU A 264 -10.52 1.48 -8.89
C LEU A 264 -11.34 1.25 -7.62
N ARG A 265 -10.89 0.28 -6.82
CA ARG A 265 -11.55 -0.02 -5.55
C ARG A 265 -11.46 1.18 -4.59
N PRO A 266 -12.53 1.47 -3.83
CA PRO A 266 -12.46 2.43 -2.74
C PRO A 266 -11.37 2.13 -1.73
N VAL A 267 -10.78 3.18 -1.17
CA VAL A 267 -9.93 3.10 0.01
C VAL A 267 -10.80 3.33 1.23
N MET A 268 -10.61 2.52 2.27
CA MET A 268 -11.29 2.72 3.54
C MET A 268 -10.61 3.86 4.28
N GLU A 269 -11.31 4.95 4.55
CA GLU A 269 -10.80 6.15 5.24
C GLU A 269 -11.61 6.38 6.52
N ILE A 270 -11.06 7.07 7.52
CA ILE A 270 -11.74 7.34 8.79
C ILE A 270 -12.98 8.22 8.54
N ALA A 271 -14.11 7.80 9.09
CA ALA A 271 -15.36 8.53 9.04
C ALA A 271 -15.24 9.86 9.80
N GLY A 272 -15.78 10.94 9.21
CA GLY A 272 -15.74 12.28 9.81
C GLY A 272 -14.51 13.13 9.48
N VAL A 273 -13.46 12.56 8.86
CA VAL A 273 -12.34 13.37 8.31
C VAL A 273 -12.74 13.93 6.96
N ASP A 274 -12.97 15.24 6.85
CA ASP A 274 -13.43 15.84 5.60
C ASP A 274 -12.42 15.65 4.43
N GLN A 275 -12.92 15.54 3.20
CA GLN A 275 -12.09 15.40 2.01
C GLN A 275 -11.14 16.60 1.85
N VAL A 276 -11.57 17.82 2.22
CA VAL A 276 -10.71 19.02 2.14
C VAL A 276 -9.44 18.89 2.98
N LEU A 277 -9.49 18.17 4.11
CA LEU A 277 -8.32 17.91 4.96
C LEU A 277 -7.40 16.83 4.37
N ILE A 278 -7.98 15.81 3.74
CA ILE A 278 -7.20 14.80 3.01
C ILE A 278 -6.44 15.47 1.86
N ASP A 279 -7.12 16.31 1.09
CA ASP A 279 -6.58 17.07 -0.03
C ASP A 279 -5.48 18.03 0.44
N TRP A 280 -5.71 18.75 1.55
CA TRP A 280 -4.70 19.61 2.18
C TRP A 280 -3.40 18.87 2.53
N SER A 281 -3.47 17.61 2.98
CA SER A 281 -2.27 16.81 3.26
C SER A 281 -1.62 16.18 2.01
N SER A 282 -2.30 16.25 0.85
CA SER A 282 -1.97 15.50 -0.37
C SER A 282 -1.59 16.38 -1.58
N THR A 283 -1.10 17.60 -1.35
CA THR A 283 -0.77 18.60 -2.39
C THR A 283 0.15 18.08 -3.50
N ARG A 284 1.16 17.27 -3.15
CA ARG A 284 2.06 16.63 -4.14
C ARG A 284 1.32 15.75 -5.13
N ARG A 285 0.35 14.99 -4.64
CA ARG A 285 -0.39 14.04 -5.45
C ARG A 285 -1.22 14.77 -6.50
N GLN A 286 -1.85 15.88 -6.12
CA GLN A 286 -2.61 16.73 -7.03
C GLN A 286 -1.71 17.23 -8.16
N ARG A 287 -0.53 17.79 -7.85
CA ARG A 287 0.45 18.22 -8.87
C ARG A 287 0.85 17.09 -9.83
N ILE A 288 1.06 15.87 -9.31
CA ILE A 288 1.38 14.70 -10.15
C ILE A 288 0.22 14.36 -11.08
N GLU A 289 -1.01 14.41 -10.57
CA GLU A 289 -2.21 14.13 -11.35
C GLU A 289 -2.41 15.18 -12.45
N ASP A 290 -2.19 16.47 -12.16
CA ASP A 290 -2.27 17.57 -13.14
C ASP A 290 -1.23 17.41 -14.26
N VAL A 291 0.03 17.11 -13.92
CA VAL A 291 1.08 16.87 -14.92
C VAL A 291 0.80 15.58 -15.71
N LEU A 292 0.31 14.52 -15.06
CA LEU A 292 -0.05 13.27 -15.73
C LEU A 292 -1.19 13.46 -16.75
N GLU A 293 -2.16 14.33 -16.46
CA GLU A 293 -3.23 14.67 -17.39
C GLU A 293 -2.66 15.33 -18.66
N GLY A 294 -1.78 16.33 -18.50
CA GLY A 294 -1.10 16.98 -19.62
C GLY A 294 -0.21 16.03 -20.45
N LEU A 295 0.53 15.14 -19.78
CA LEU A 295 1.33 14.10 -20.44
C LEU A 295 0.44 13.09 -21.20
N THR A 296 -0.71 12.74 -20.63
CA THR A 296 -1.68 11.83 -21.25
C THR A 296 -2.32 12.47 -22.48
N TYR A 297 -2.68 13.76 -22.41
CA TYR A 297 -3.19 14.53 -23.54
C TYR A 297 -2.16 14.60 -24.69
N THR A 298 -0.91 14.94 -24.38
CA THR A 298 0.19 14.96 -25.36
C THR A 298 0.40 13.59 -26.01
N TYR A 299 0.39 12.52 -25.21
CA TYR A 299 0.49 11.14 -25.73
C TYR A 299 -0.67 10.82 -26.70
N ALA A 300 -1.90 11.20 -26.35
CA ALA A 300 -3.06 10.95 -27.18
C ALA A 300 -2.99 11.69 -28.53
N GLN A 301 -2.53 12.95 -28.52
CA GLN A 301 -2.30 13.73 -29.74
C GLN A 301 -1.22 13.12 -30.64
N GLN A 302 -0.09 12.69 -30.07
CA GLN A 302 1.03 12.14 -30.83
C GLN A 302 0.76 10.73 -31.39
N HIS A 303 -0.03 9.92 -30.68
CA HIS A 303 -0.25 8.51 -31.03
C HIS A 303 -1.67 8.20 -31.54
N GLY A 304 -2.57 9.19 -31.58
CA GLY A 304 -3.97 9.03 -32.00
C GLY A 304 -4.81 8.12 -31.09
N ARG A 305 -4.33 7.81 -29.87
CA ARG A 305 -5.00 6.91 -28.91
C ARG A 305 -4.54 7.14 -27.48
N LEU A 306 -5.39 6.78 -26.52
CA LEU A 306 -5.04 6.82 -25.09
C LEU A 306 -3.91 5.81 -24.74
N PRO A 307 -3.09 6.12 -23.72
CA PRO A 307 -2.00 5.25 -23.30
C PRO A 307 -2.51 3.92 -22.70
N GLY A 308 -1.90 2.82 -23.15
CA GLY A 308 -2.05 1.51 -22.50
C GLY A 308 -1.40 1.47 -21.10
N GLU A 309 -1.61 0.40 -20.34
CA GLU A 309 -1.15 0.28 -18.94
C GLU A 309 0.35 0.57 -18.73
N LYS A 310 1.22 0.00 -19.57
CA LYS A 310 2.67 0.23 -19.49
C LYS A 310 3.03 1.70 -19.76
N ALA A 311 2.40 2.32 -20.77
CA ALA A 311 2.62 3.72 -21.10
C ALA A 311 2.12 4.63 -19.96
N ARG A 312 0.93 4.38 -19.42
CA ARG A 312 0.40 5.10 -18.24
C ARG A 312 1.34 5.04 -17.05
N HIS A 313 1.92 3.88 -16.76
CA HIS A 313 2.92 3.75 -15.70
C HIS A 313 4.17 4.58 -16.00
N GLY A 314 4.65 4.59 -17.25
CA GLY A 314 5.78 5.43 -17.68
C GLY A 314 5.50 6.92 -17.52
N LEU A 315 4.35 7.40 -18.01
CA LEU A 315 3.92 8.79 -17.88
C LEU A 315 3.71 9.19 -16.42
N GLY A 316 3.13 8.31 -15.60
CA GLY A 316 2.96 8.56 -14.16
C GLY A 316 4.31 8.64 -13.43
N TRP A 317 5.28 7.81 -13.81
CA TRP A 317 6.65 7.92 -13.28
C TRP A 317 7.30 9.24 -13.68
N GLN A 318 7.15 9.65 -14.95
CA GLN A 318 7.65 10.92 -15.45
C GLN A 318 7.01 12.09 -14.70
N ALA A 319 5.68 12.18 -14.61
CA ALA A 319 4.98 13.21 -13.85
C ALA A 319 5.47 13.30 -12.39
N ALA A 320 5.73 12.15 -11.76
CA ALA A 320 6.26 12.12 -10.40
C ALA A 320 7.71 12.63 -10.27
N GLN A 321 8.54 12.52 -11.32
CA GLN A 321 9.88 13.12 -11.35
C GLN A 321 9.82 14.61 -11.68
N ASP A 322 9.01 15.00 -12.67
CA ASP A 322 8.93 16.39 -13.15
C ASP A 322 8.36 17.33 -12.06
N THR A 323 7.44 16.83 -11.23
CA THR A 323 6.87 17.55 -10.08
C THR A 323 7.69 17.41 -8.79
N ARG A 324 8.92 16.88 -8.86
CA ARG A 324 9.75 16.64 -7.68
C ARG A 324 10.46 17.95 -7.28
N PRO A 325 10.11 18.57 -6.12
CA PRO A 325 10.79 19.77 -5.66
C PRO A 325 12.22 19.42 -5.25
N GLU A 326 13.01 20.42 -4.92
CA GLU A 326 14.32 20.21 -4.31
C GLU A 326 14.22 19.48 -2.96
N LYS A 327 15.35 18.98 -2.46
CA LYS A 327 15.38 18.34 -1.14
C LYS A 327 15.25 19.42 -0.07
N LYS A 328 14.25 19.30 0.79
CA LYS A 328 14.03 20.18 1.93
C LYS A 328 15.13 20.05 3.00
N THR A 329 15.21 21.05 3.87
CA THR A 329 15.83 20.90 5.18
C THR A 329 14.83 20.26 6.14
N PRO A 330 15.14 19.10 6.76
CA PRO A 330 14.26 18.47 7.73
C PRO A 330 14.02 19.37 8.95
N ARG A 331 12.93 19.14 9.66
CA ARG A 331 12.57 19.89 10.86
C ARG A 331 12.13 18.93 11.97
N PRO A 332 12.34 19.28 13.25
CA PRO A 332 11.79 18.54 14.37
C PRO A 332 10.27 18.43 14.28
N LEU A 333 9.73 17.30 14.75
CA LEU A 333 8.29 17.00 14.68
C LEU A 333 7.44 18.10 15.34
N GLU A 334 7.85 18.65 16.48
CA GLU A 334 7.14 19.74 17.17
C GLU A 334 6.96 21.01 16.30
N GLN A 335 7.97 21.36 15.50
CA GLN A 335 7.89 22.49 14.58
C GLN A 335 6.96 22.18 13.41
N LEU A 336 7.04 20.95 12.89
CA LEU A 336 6.14 20.48 11.83
C LEU A 336 4.68 20.54 12.28
N LEU A 337 4.37 20.02 13.47
CA LEU A 337 3.02 20.04 14.04
C LEU A 337 2.47 21.46 14.19
N THR A 338 3.29 22.39 14.68
CA THR A 338 2.91 23.80 14.82
C THR A 338 2.57 24.40 13.46
N ARG A 339 3.41 24.17 12.46
CA ARG A 339 3.22 24.67 11.08
C ARG A 339 1.98 24.06 10.43
N TRP A 340 1.77 22.76 10.58
CA TRP A 340 0.62 22.06 10.03
C TRP A 340 -0.68 22.54 10.63
N ARG A 341 -0.72 22.72 11.96
CA ARG A 341 -1.90 23.27 12.63
C ARG A 341 -2.22 24.67 12.12
N ALA A 342 -1.22 25.55 12.00
CA ALA A 342 -1.41 26.89 11.44
C ALA A 342 -1.90 26.87 9.98
N SER A 343 -1.30 26.03 9.14
CA SER A 343 -1.70 25.86 7.74
C SER A 343 -3.12 25.30 7.59
N ALA A 344 -3.49 24.29 8.38
CA ALA A 344 -4.83 23.73 8.38
C ALA A 344 -5.86 24.74 8.88
N LEU A 345 -5.54 25.51 9.94
CA LEU A 345 -6.41 26.60 10.44
C LEU A 345 -6.70 27.63 9.35
N ALA A 346 -5.68 28.03 8.58
CA ALA A 346 -5.86 28.96 7.46
C ALA A 346 -6.73 28.36 6.34
N LYS A 347 -6.68 27.05 6.13
CA LYS A 347 -7.41 26.36 5.04
C LYS A 347 -8.88 26.10 5.37
N VAL A 348 -9.18 25.64 6.58
CA VAL A 348 -10.54 25.14 6.95
C VAL A 348 -11.20 25.89 8.12
N GLY A 349 -10.47 26.79 8.77
CA GLY A 349 -10.96 27.53 9.93
C GLY A 349 -10.95 26.73 11.24
N LYS A 350 -11.06 27.47 12.36
CA LYS A 350 -10.96 26.94 13.72
C LYS A 350 -12.05 25.92 14.06
N GLN A 351 -13.29 26.19 13.68
CA GLN A 351 -14.44 25.34 14.01
C GLN A 351 -14.31 23.93 13.42
N MET A 352 -13.88 23.82 12.16
CA MET A 352 -13.62 22.53 11.55
C MET A 352 -12.45 21.83 12.26
N LEU A 353 -11.37 22.53 12.60
CA LEU A 353 -10.20 21.88 13.16
C LEU A 353 -10.38 21.39 14.61
N ASP A 354 -10.88 22.24 15.51
CA ASP A 354 -10.93 21.92 16.95
C ASP A 354 -11.89 20.77 17.27
N GLY A 355 -12.97 20.61 16.49
CA GLY A 355 -13.93 19.52 16.65
C GLY A 355 -13.60 18.23 15.91
N LEU A 356 -12.44 18.12 15.25
CA LEU A 356 -12.15 17.02 14.29
C LEU A 356 -12.31 15.63 14.92
N LEU A 357 -11.59 15.34 16.01
CA LEU A 357 -11.64 14.02 16.64
C LEU A 357 -13.02 13.72 17.23
N HIS A 358 -13.68 14.72 17.82
CA HIS A 358 -15.02 14.57 18.38
C HIS A 358 -16.04 14.19 17.29
N ARG A 359 -16.00 14.85 16.13
CA ARG A 359 -16.87 14.48 14.99
C ARG A 359 -16.56 13.09 14.45
N CYS A 360 -15.27 12.72 14.34
CA CYS A 360 -14.89 11.38 13.89
C CYS A 360 -15.41 10.30 14.86
N ARG A 361 -15.35 10.54 16.18
CA ARG A 361 -15.92 9.66 17.21
C ARG A 361 -17.44 9.59 17.14
N ALA A 362 -18.13 10.71 16.98
CA ALA A 362 -19.59 10.74 16.89
C ALA A 362 -20.11 9.93 15.68
N VAL A 363 -19.51 10.16 14.50
CA VAL A 363 -19.84 9.38 13.29
C VAL A 363 -19.39 7.92 13.45
N GLY A 364 -18.22 7.69 14.05
CA GLY A 364 -17.70 6.37 14.37
C GLY A 364 -18.65 5.54 15.23
N ALA A 365 -19.17 6.12 16.31
CA ALA A 365 -20.15 5.49 17.19
C ALA A 365 -21.44 5.12 16.44
N ALA A 366 -21.96 6.03 15.60
CA ALA A 366 -23.16 5.78 14.80
C ALA A 366 -22.95 4.63 13.79
N ILE A 367 -21.79 4.55 13.14
CA ILE A 367 -21.45 3.44 12.25
C ILE A 367 -21.31 2.15 13.04
N ARG A 368 -20.52 2.16 14.13
CA ARG A 368 -20.27 0.96 14.95
C ARG A 368 -21.56 0.38 15.53
N ALA A 369 -22.54 1.21 15.87
CA ALA A 369 -23.85 0.74 16.34
C ALA A 369 -24.63 -0.09 15.30
N ARG A 370 -24.34 0.09 14.00
CA ARG A 370 -25.00 -0.59 12.89
C ARG A 370 -24.18 -1.75 12.30
N VAL A 371 -22.91 -1.85 12.67
CA VAL A 371 -22.00 -2.90 12.18
C VAL A 371 -22.12 -4.11 13.08
N ASP A 372 -22.51 -5.24 12.49
CA ASP A 372 -22.43 -6.55 13.14
C ASP A 372 -20.94 -6.91 13.37
N PRO A 373 -20.53 -7.18 14.62
CA PRO A 373 -19.17 -7.63 14.91
C PRO A 373 -18.89 -9.05 14.39
N HIS A 374 -19.92 -9.82 14.02
CA HIS A 374 -19.77 -11.16 13.47
C HIS A 374 -19.64 -11.12 11.94
N VAL A 375 -18.75 -11.97 11.42
CA VAL A 375 -18.55 -12.17 9.99
C VAL A 375 -19.04 -13.56 9.63
N ASP A 376 -20.07 -13.63 8.79
CA ASP A 376 -20.49 -14.87 8.15
C ASP A 376 -19.40 -15.31 7.16
N VAL A 377 -18.60 -16.30 7.58
CA VAL A 377 -17.44 -16.79 6.82
C VAL A 377 -17.87 -17.38 5.48
N THR A 378 -19.02 -18.07 5.42
CA THR A 378 -19.53 -18.65 4.18
C THR A 378 -19.86 -17.56 3.17
N LEU A 379 -20.55 -16.50 3.57
CA LEU A 379 -20.84 -15.37 2.68
C LEU A 379 -19.59 -14.55 2.33
N ALA A 380 -18.66 -14.38 3.27
CA ALA A 380 -17.40 -13.70 3.03
C ALA A 380 -16.54 -14.46 2.01
N ALA A 381 -16.49 -15.79 2.10
CA ALA A 381 -15.76 -16.66 1.18
C ALA A 381 -16.25 -16.49 -0.28
N VAL A 382 -17.57 -16.41 -0.48
CA VAL A 382 -18.19 -16.13 -1.78
C VAL A 382 -17.77 -14.76 -2.31
N ASP A 383 -17.89 -13.71 -1.50
CA ASP A 383 -17.55 -12.34 -1.90
C ASP A 383 -16.08 -12.23 -2.32
N VAL A 384 -15.20 -12.81 -1.51
CA VAL A 384 -13.75 -12.81 -1.74
C VAL A 384 -13.40 -13.56 -3.03
N ALA A 385 -13.93 -14.76 -3.24
CA ALA A 385 -13.67 -15.57 -4.43
C ALA A 385 -14.18 -14.87 -5.70
N ALA A 386 -15.40 -14.33 -5.67
CA ALA A 386 -16.00 -13.60 -6.79
C ALA A 386 -15.17 -12.38 -7.18
N VAL A 387 -14.79 -11.55 -6.18
CA VAL A 387 -13.97 -10.36 -6.42
C VAL A 387 -12.61 -10.72 -7.00
N VAL A 388 -11.94 -11.74 -6.47
CA VAL A 388 -10.65 -12.16 -6.99
C VAL A 388 -10.77 -12.68 -8.42
N PHE A 389 -11.77 -13.50 -8.72
CA PHE A 389 -11.99 -14.06 -10.06
C PHE A 389 -12.30 -12.99 -11.12
N THR A 390 -13.21 -12.06 -10.83
CA THR A 390 -13.57 -10.99 -11.78
C THR A 390 -12.39 -10.06 -12.05
N VAL A 391 -11.56 -9.80 -11.04
CA VAL A 391 -10.35 -8.98 -11.21
C VAL A 391 -9.23 -9.78 -11.88
N ARG A 392 -9.12 -11.08 -11.57
CA ARG A 392 -8.09 -12.00 -12.03
C ARG A 392 -8.73 -13.34 -12.38
N ARG A 393 -8.82 -13.67 -13.67
CA ARG A 393 -9.31 -15.00 -14.09
C ARG A 393 -8.50 -16.15 -13.46
N THR A 394 -7.17 -15.99 -13.44
CA THR A 394 -6.26 -16.92 -12.77
C THR A 394 -5.58 -16.23 -11.60
N PHE A 395 -5.63 -16.84 -10.42
CA PHE A 395 -5.13 -16.26 -9.18
C PHE A 395 -4.47 -17.31 -8.28
N ALA A 396 -3.95 -16.87 -7.13
CA ALA A 396 -3.23 -17.71 -6.17
C ALA A 396 -3.69 -17.32 -4.76
N ARG A 397 -3.43 -18.15 -3.74
CA ARG A 397 -3.85 -17.90 -2.34
C ARG A 397 -3.58 -16.48 -1.86
N ARG A 398 -2.40 -15.92 -2.15
CA ARG A 398 -2.03 -14.53 -1.78
C ARG A 398 -2.99 -13.45 -2.31
N HIS A 399 -3.65 -13.67 -3.45
CA HIS A 399 -4.64 -12.72 -3.98
C HIS A 399 -5.94 -12.82 -3.19
N VAL A 400 -6.37 -14.04 -2.86
CA VAL A 400 -7.55 -14.31 -2.04
C VAL A 400 -7.34 -13.79 -0.61
N LEU A 401 -6.16 -14.00 -0.02
CA LEU A 401 -5.80 -13.47 1.30
C LEU A 401 -5.79 -11.94 1.34
N ALA A 402 -5.22 -11.30 0.32
CA ALA A 402 -5.29 -9.84 0.22
C ALA A 402 -6.74 -9.34 0.10
N GLU A 403 -7.60 -10.12 -0.53
CA GLU A 403 -9.02 -9.80 -0.67
C GLU A 403 -9.80 -10.03 0.62
N ALA A 404 -9.59 -11.15 1.32
CA ALA A 404 -10.19 -11.43 2.62
C ALA A 404 -9.88 -10.31 3.63
N ARG A 405 -8.64 -9.84 3.68
CA ARG A 405 -8.23 -8.71 4.54
C ARG A 405 -8.96 -7.40 4.20
N ARG A 406 -9.20 -7.15 2.90
CA ARG A 406 -9.97 -5.97 2.47
C ARG A 406 -11.45 -6.12 2.75
N HIS A 407 -11.99 -7.33 2.59
CA HIS A 407 -13.37 -7.65 2.96
C HIS A 407 -13.58 -7.40 4.45
N LEU A 408 -12.68 -7.87 5.32
CA LEU A 408 -12.75 -7.58 6.76
C LEU A 408 -12.69 -6.09 7.05
N LEU A 409 -11.75 -5.36 6.42
CA LEU A 409 -11.64 -3.90 6.58
C LEU A 409 -12.92 -3.17 6.17
N GLU A 410 -13.59 -3.65 5.12
CA GLU A 410 -14.84 -3.09 4.61
C GLU A 410 -16.04 -3.45 5.49
N THR A 411 -16.18 -4.71 5.90
CA THR A 411 -17.34 -5.23 6.62
C THR A 411 -17.32 -4.79 8.09
N LEU A 412 -16.17 -4.89 8.76
CA LEU A 412 -16.05 -4.59 10.18
C LEU A 412 -15.86 -3.11 10.48
N ARG A 413 -15.60 -2.29 9.45
CA ARG A 413 -15.46 -0.82 9.55
C ARG A 413 -14.50 -0.36 10.66
N GLY A 414 -13.45 -1.14 10.93
CA GLY A 414 -12.46 -0.86 11.98
C GLY A 414 -12.70 -1.58 13.32
N ARG A 415 -13.70 -2.46 13.42
CA ARG A 415 -13.87 -3.32 14.61
C ARG A 415 -12.84 -4.45 14.65
N ALA A 416 -12.46 -4.84 15.86
CA ALA A 416 -11.66 -6.01 16.16
C ALA A 416 -12.34 -7.30 15.71
N PHE A 417 -11.52 -8.31 15.41
CA PHE A 417 -11.94 -9.63 14.98
C PHE A 417 -10.96 -10.69 15.48
N ALA A 418 -11.38 -11.96 15.44
CA ALA A 418 -10.55 -13.06 15.87
C ALA A 418 -9.28 -13.19 15.01
N PRO A 419 -8.09 -13.36 15.60
CA PRO A 419 -6.86 -13.64 14.86
C PRO A 419 -7.02 -14.85 13.93
N GLY A 420 -6.53 -14.74 12.69
CA GLY A 420 -6.60 -15.80 11.69
C GLY A 420 -7.91 -15.87 10.90
N LEU A 421 -8.90 -15.03 11.17
CA LEU A 421 -10.16 -14.98 10.40
C LEU A 421 -9.94 -14.69 8.91
N ASP A 422 -8.94 -13.89 8.56
CA ASP A 422 -8.56 -13.62 7.16
C ASP A 422 -8.03 -14.86 6.44
N ASP A 423 -7.18 -15.65 7.11
CA ASP A 423 -6.71 -16.93 6.59
C ASP A 423 -7.87 -17.94 6.51
N HIS A 424 -8.75 -17.99 7.51
CA HIS A 424 -9.91 -18.88 7.48
C HIS A 424 -10.86 -18.57 6.32
N ILE A 425 -11.23 -17.29 6.12
CA ILE A 425 -12.03 -16.88 4.94
C ILE A 425 -11.32 -17.23 3.64
N THR A 426 -9.99 -17.07 3.59
CA THR A 426 -9.19 -17.41 2.41
C THR A 426 -9.26 -18.88 2.07
N ASP A 427 -9.11 -19.75 3.06
CA ASP A 427 -9.09 -21.18 2.87
C ASP A 427 -10.49 -21.67 2.48
N ARG A 428 -11.55 -21.19 3.15
CA ARG A 428 -12.96 -21.47 2.76
C ARG A 428 -13.27 -21.01 1.33
N ALA A 429 -12.82 -19.82 0.95
CA ALA A 429 -13.00 -19.31 -0.41
C ALA A 429 -12.34 -20.24 -1.45
N LEU A 430 -11.09 -20.68 -1.19
CA LEU A 430 -10.37 -21.57 -2.09
C LEU A 430 -11.00 -22.96 -2.18
N GLU A 431 -11.46 -23.51 -1.06
CA GLU A 431 -12.03 -24.86 -0.97
C GLU A 431 -13.42 -24.95 -1.62
N ASP A 432 -14.30 -23.99 -1.36
CA ASP A 432 -15.71 -24.10 -1.76
C ASP A 432 -16.03 -23.49 -3.11
N HIS A 433 -15.28 -22.46 -3.51
CA HIS A 433 -15.69 -21.56 -4.59
C HIS A 433 -14.62 -21.42 -5.67
N THR A 434 -13.58 -22.25 -5.65
CA THR A 434 -12.52 -22.20 -6.66
C THR A 434 -12.08 -23.59 -7.08
N HIS A 435 -11.46 -23.66 -8.26
CA HIS A 435 -10.87 -24.87 -8.82
C HIS A 435 -9.40 -24.63 -9.08
N ARG A 436 -8.56 -25.57 -8.61
CA ARG A 436 -7.12 -25.52 -8.82
C ARG A 436 -6.78 -25.81 -10.29
N THR A 437 -6.06 -24.91 -10.94
CA THR A 437 -5.63 -25.06 -12.35
C THR A 437 -4.22 -25.64 -12.48
N THR A 438 -3.42 -25.60 -11.40
CA THR A 438 -2.06 -26.17 -11.41
C THR A 438 -2.10 -27.68 -11.22
N GLY A 439 -1.87 -28.42 -12.30
CA GLY A 439 -1.84 -29.88 -12.29
C GLY A 439 -0.73 -30.47 -11.42
N ILE A 440 -1.02 -31.62 -10.79
CA ILE A 440 -0.01 -32.47 -10.16
C ILE A 440 0.44 -33.48 -11.22
N GLN A 441 1.69 -33.41 -11.66
CA GLN A 441 2.24 -34.37 -12.60
C GLN A 441 2.86 -35.55 -11.83
N PRO A 442 2.44 -36.80 -12.08
CA PRO A 442 3.07 -37.99 -11.49
C PRO A 442 4.59 -37.97 -11.73
N GLY A 443 5.38 -38.24 -10.69
CA GLY A 443 6.85 -38.22 -10.77
C GLY A 443 7.52 -36.84 -10.70
N ARG A 444 6.76 -35.74 -10.65
CA ARG A 444 7.32 -34.39 -10.37
C ARG A 444 7.01 -33.94 -8.94
N ARG A 445 7.92 -33.15 -8.36
CA ARG A 445 7.75 -32.54 -7.04
C ARG A 445 6.47 -31.69 -7.03
N ALA A 446 5.65 -31.86 -5.98
CA ALA A 446 4.46 -31.04 -5.79
C ALA A 446 4.82 -29.54 -5.82
N PRO A 447 4.03 -28.70 -6.50
CA PRO A 447 4.29 -27.27 -6.55
C PRO A 447 4.19 -26.68 -5.15
N ALA A 448 5.11 -25.76 -4.81
CA ALA A 448 5.05 -25.04 -3.55
C ALA A 448 3.75 -24.19 -3.48
N PRO A 449 3.22 -23.86 -2.30
CA PRO A 449 1.95 -23.11 -2.17
C PRO A 449 1.88 -21.83 -3.01
N GLY A 450 2.99 -21.09 -3.12
CA GLY A 450 3.08 -19.87 -3.96
C GLY A 450 3.08 -20.10 -5.48
N GLN A 451 3.18 -21.36 -5.93
CA GLN A 451 3.14 -21.81 -7.32
C GLN A 451 1.79 -22.44 -7.69
N ILE A 452 0.88 -22.59 -6.73
CA ILE A 452 -0.47 -23.09 -6.98
C ILE A 452 -1.36 -21.93 -7.45
N PHE A 453 -2.03 -22.16 -8.56
CA PHE A 453 -3.02 -21.27 -9.15
C PHE A 453 -4.41 -21.88 -9.14
N TYR A 454 -5.39 -20.99 -9.08
CA TYR A 454 -6.81 -21.24 -8.97
C TYR A 454 -7.57 -20.40 -10.00
N THR A 455 -8.76 -20.85 -10.36
CA THR A 455 -9.81 -20.12 -11.09
C THR A 455 -11.14 -20.34 -10.37
N ALA A 456 -12.21 -19.65 -10.76
CA ALA A 456 -13.55 -19.91 -10.27
C ALA A 456 -14.58 -19.75 -11.40
N ASP A 457 -15.81 -20.16 -11.16
CA ASP A 457 -16.91 -20.03 -12.12
C ASP A 457 -17.98 -19.12 -11.52
N PHE A 458 -17.78 -17.80 -11.66
CA PHE A 458 -18.80 -16.80 -11.31
C PHE A 458 -19.42 -16.20 -12.57
N PRO A 459 -20.75 -15.96 -12.58
CA PRO A 459 -21.39 -15.27 -13.69
C PRO A 459 -20.81 -13.85 -13.80
N GLU A 460 -20.29 -13.49 -14.98
CA GLU A 460 -19.85 -12.14 -15.23
C GLU A 460 -21.05 -11.31 -15.71
N PRO A 461 -21.43 -10.23 -15.00
CA PRO A 461 -22.49 -9.37 -15.48
C PRO A 461 -22.07 -8.74 -16.80
N ASP A 462 -23.00 -8.65 -17.76
CA ASP A 462 -22.80 -7.88 -18.98
C ASP A 462 -22.34 -6.45 -18.68
N ARG A 463 -21.64 -5.81 -19.61
CA ARG A 463 -21.22 -4.40 -19.42
C ARG A 463 -22.45 -3.53 -19.24
N TRP A 464 -22.55 -2.91 -18.07
CA TRP A 464 -23.65 -2.02 -17.71
C TRP A 464 -23.09 -0.73 -17.08
N TRP A 465 -23.93 0.31 -17.07
CA TRP A 465 -23.57 1.67 -16.67
C TRP A 465 -24.10 2.00 -15.27
N ILE A 466 -23.29 2.66 -14.46
CA ILE A 466 -23.67 3.13 -13.13
C ILE A 466 -23.92 4.64 -13.22
N ALA A 467 -25.12 5.06 -12.84
CA ALA A 467 -25.47 6.47 -12.74
C ALA A 467 -24.72 7.13 -11.58
N GLY A 468 -24.20 8.33 -11.80
CA GLY A 468 -23.61 9.14 -10.75
C GLY A 468 -24.66 9.64 -9.77
N THR A 469 -24.41 9.40 -8.49
CA THR A 469 -25.29 9.77 -7.37
C THR A 469 -25.32 11.28 -7.14
N ASP A 470 -24.23 11.96 -7.50
CA ASP A 470 -23.99 13.38 -7.26
C ASP A 470 -24.14 14.22 -8.55
N GLY A 471 -25.03 13.80 -9.46
CA GLY A 471 -25.17 14.44 -10.78
C GLY A 471 -24.02 14.15 -11.76
N LYS A 472 -23.15 13.17 -11.46
CA LYS A 472 -22.12 12.70 -12.40
C LYS A 472 -22.78 11.89 -13.54
N PRO A 473 -22.24 11.98 -14.78
CA PRO A 473 -22.78 11.22 -15.90
C PRO A 473 -22.67 9.71 -15.65
N PRO A 474 -23.54 8.89 -16.28
CA PRO A 474 -23.39 7.45 -16.23
C PRO A 474 -21.97 7.03 -16.66
N ARG A 475 -21.32 6.21 -15.83
CA ARG A 475 -19.98 5.68 -16.11
C ARG A 475 -20.01 4.17 -16.27
N GLU A 476 -19.11 3.62 -17.07
CA GLU A 476 -18.96 2.17 -17.20
C GLU A 476 -18.66 1.59 -15.81
N SER A 477 -19.34 0.50 -15.45
CA SER A 477 -19.06 -0.20 -14.21
C SER A 477 -17.61 -0.71 -14.18
N SER A 478 -16.92 -0.43 -13.08
CA SER A 478 -15.59 -0.97 -12.83
C SER A 478 -15.62 -2.49 -12.68
N ARG A 479 -14.45 -3.13 -12.85
CA ARG A 479 -14.31 -4.57 -12.58
C ARG A 479 -14.74 -4.95 -11.17
N TYR A 480 -14.46 -4.08 -10.20
CA TYR A 480 -14.81 -4.31 -8.80
C TYR A 480 -16.33 -4.25 -8.59
N GLU A 481 -17.01 -3.26 -9.18
CA GLU A 481 -18.48 -3.14 -9.11
C GLU A 481 -19.18 -4.34 -9.77
N ARG A 482 -18.69 -4.79 -10.94
CA ARG A 482 -19.22 -6.01 -11.57
C ARG A 482 -19.06 -7.23 -10.68
N ALA A 483 -17.92 -7.36 -10.00
CA ALA A 483 -17.67 -8.50 -9.11
C ALA A 483 -18.62 -8.53 -7.90
N ARG A 484 -18.97 -7.36 -7.35
CA ARG A 484 -19.94 -7.25 -6.25
C ARG A 484 -21.34 -7.67 -6.65
N ILE A 485 -21.71 -7.48 -7.90
CA ILE A 485 -22.98 -7.96 -8.44
C ILE A 485 -22.94 -9.47 -8.65
N ALA A 486 -21.87 -9.98 -9.26
CA ALA A 486 -21.67 -11.41 -9.44
C ALA A 486 -21.77 -12.18 -8.11
N SER A 487 -21.15 -11.65 -7.04
CA SER A 487 -21.22 -12.26 -5.72
C SER A 487 -22.60 -12.17 -5.08
N LEU A 488 -23.35 -11.08 -5.32
CA LEU A 488 -24.67 -10.87 -4.73
C LEU A 488 -25.68 -11.95 -5.14
N ALA A 489 -25.66 -12.38 -6.41
CA ALA A 489 -26.53 -13.45 -6.89
C ALA A 489 -26.32 -14.75 -6.11
N VAL A 490 -25.05 -15.15 -5.94
CA VAL A 490 -24.67 -16.38 -5.21
C VAL A 490 -25.01 -16.27 -3.72
N ARG A 491 -24.73 -15.12 -3.09
CA ARG A 491 -25.07 -14.87 -1.68
C ARG A 491 -26.58 -14.94 -1.44
N ASN A 492 -27.39 -14.39 -2.34
CA ASN A 492 -28.84 -14.45 -2.21
C ASN A 492 -29.36 -15.89 -2.32
N ALA A 493 -28.75 -16.73 -3.16
CA ALA A 493 -29.07 -18.15 -3.23
C ALA A 493 -28.71 -18.88 -1.91
N ILE A 494 -27.53 -18.63 -1.35
CA ILE A 494 -27.09 -19.23 -0.07
C ILE A 494 -28.00 -18.80 1.09
N ARG A 495 -28.29 -17.50 1.21
CA ARG A 495 -29.23 -16.98 2.22
C ARG A 495 -30.62 -17.59 2.08
N SER A 496 -31.10 -17.76 0.85
CA SER A 496 -32.38 -18.40 0.56
C SER A 496 -32.39 -19.89 0.94
N ALA A 497 -31.27 -20.58 0.78
CA ALA A 497 -31.12 -21.97 1.20
C ALA A 497 -31.08 -22.10 2.74
N HIS A 498 -30.33 -21.24 3.43
CA HIS A 498 -30.26 -21.23 4.90
C HIS A 498 -31.62 -20.92 5.54
N THR A 499 -32.37 -19.97 5.00
CA THR A 499 -33.73 -19.66 5.48
C THR A 499 -34.70 -20.82 5.27
N LYS A 500 -34.61 -21.55 4.15
CA LYS A 500 -35.41 -22.77 3.93
C LYS A 500 -35.02 -23.93 4.86
N ALA A 501 -33.74 -24.06 5.21
CA ALA A 501 -33.27 -25.07 6.14
C ALA A 501 -33.74 -24.80 7.58
N ALA A 502 -33.65 -23.55 8.04
CA ALA A 502 -34.14 -23.15 9.38
C ALA A 502 -35.67 -23.35 9.52
N ALA A 503 -36.43 -23.06 8.47
CA ALA A 503 -37.88 -23.30 8.45
C ALA A 503 -38.26 -24.79 8.52
N ARG A 504 -37.33 -25.73 8.24
CA ARG A 504 -37.55 -27.18 8.36
C ARG A 504 -37.15 -27.73 9.72
N THR A 505 -36.33 -27.02 10.50
CA THR A 505 -35.87 -27.45 11.82
C THR A 505 -36.79 -26.99 12.96
N ASP A 506 -37.60 -25.95 12.74
CA ASP A 506 -38.55 -25.44 13.74
C ASP A 506 -39.80 -26.35 13.95
N ASP A 507 -39.93 -27.44 13.19
CA ASP A 507 -41.05 -28.39 13.37
C ASP A 507 -40.81 -29.42 14.51
N HIS A 508 -39.61 -29.50 15.10
CA HIS A 508 -39.32 -30.51 16.14
C HIS A 508 -38.45 -29.98 17.31
N HIS A 509 -39.11 -29.81 18.48
CA HIS A 509 -38.66 -29.93 19.90
C HIS A 509 -38.58 -28.66 20.79
N GLY A 510 -39.15 -28.82 22.01
CA GLY A 510 -39.31 -27.84 23.10
C GLY A 510 -38.12 -27.74 24.10
N PRO A 511 -38.28 -27.02 25.23
CA PRO A 511 -37.18 -26.30 25.88
C PRO A 511 -36.53 -27.04 27.06
N ALA A 512 -35.19 -27.03 27.14
CA ALA A 512 -34.44 -27.25 28.38
C ALA A 512 -33.09 -26.51 28.36
N SER A 513 -32.71 -25.95 29.51
CA SER A 513 -31.58 -25.04 29.77
C SER A 513 -30.34 -25.72 30.36
N ALA A 514 -29.12 -25.33 29.94
CA ALA A 514 -27.84 -25.55 30.66
C ALA A 514 -26.70 -24.63 30.10
N PRO A 515 -25.56 -24.40 30.81
CA PRO A 515 -24.80 -23.13 30.88
C PRO A 515 -23.59 -22.97 29.90
N PRO A 516 -22.92 -21.80 29.87
CA PRO A 516 -22.20 -21.32 28.70
C PRO A 516 -20.72 -21.72 28.73
N HIS A 517 -20.25 -22.43 27.70
CA HIS A 517 -18.93 -22.35 27.07
C HIS A 517 -18.86 -23.41 25.96
N ALA A 518 -19.26 -23.08 24.73
CA ALA A 518 -18.96 -23.89 23.55
C ALA A 518 -19.18 -23.10 22.25
N VAL A 519 -18.40 -23.48 21.26
CA VAL A 519 -18.31 -22.98 19.89
C VAL A 519 -19.55 -23.39 19.08
N ASP A 520 -20.01 -22.50 18.20
CA ASP A 520 -21.05 -22.61 17.14
C ASP A 520 -22.45 -23.16 17.50
N HIS A 521 -23.49 -22.31 17.40
CA HIS A 521 -24.45 -22.26 16.26
C HIS A 521 -25.62 -21.25 16.45
N PRO A 522 -26.44 -20.96 15.41
CA PRO A 522 -27.00 -19.64 15.11
C PRO A 522 -28.39 -19.40 15.69
N GLY A 523 -28.76 -18.13 15.83
CA GLY A 523 -30.17 -17.72 15.92
C GLY A 523 -30.59 -17.08 17.24
N ARG A 524 -30.57 -15.75 17.26
CA ARG A 524 -31.69 -14.97 17.81
C ARG A 524 -31.92 -13.75 16.92
N GLY A 525 -32.34 -14.03 15.69
CA GLY A 525 -32.94 -13.03 14.82
C GLY A 525 -34.43 -13.03 15.08
N THR A 526 -34.96 -11.96 15.68
CA THR A 526 -36.39 -11.64 15.52
C THR A 526 -36.67 -11.56 14.02
N LEU A 527 -37.45 -12.53 13.52
CA LEU A 527 -37.75 -12.66 12.10
C LEU A 527 -38.49 -11.42 11.61
N LEU A 528 -37.90 -10.72 10.64
CA LEU A 528 -38.59 -9.67 9.90
C LEU A 528 -39.72 -10.33 9.07
N THR A 529 -40.95 -9.84 9.23
CA THR A 529 -42.12 -10.24 8.43
C THR A 529 -41.84 -10.06 6.93
N PRO A 530 -42.60 -10.70 6.00
CA PRO A 530 -42.45 -10.47 4.56
C PRO A 530 -42.47 -8.99 4.16
N ALA A 531 -43.30 -8.17 4.84
CA ALA A 531 -43.32 -6.73 4.68
C ALA A 531 -42.05 -6.05 5.22
N GLN A 532 -41.51 -6.50 6.36
CA GLN A 532 -40.24 -6.03 6.91
C GLN A 532 -39.01 -6.53 6.11
N ARG A 533 -39.09 -7.68 5.43
CA ARG A 533 -38.08 -8.17 4.48
C ARG A 533 -38.10 -7.39 3.19
N ALA A 534 -39.29 -7.08 2.65
CA ALA A 534 -39.43 -6.16 1.54
C ALA A 534 -38.91 -4.77 1.94
N ALA A 535 -39.25 -4.29 3.15
CA ALA A 535 -38.73 -3.03 3.69
C ALA A 535 -37.24 -3.07 4.03
N ALA A 536 -36.63 -4.22 4.34
CA ALA A 536 -35.19 -4.36 4.58
C ALA A 536 -34.38 -4.53 3.30
N VAL A 537 -34.92 -5.22 2.29
CA VAL A 537 -34.36 -5.24 0.92
C VAL A 537 -34.45 -3.85 0.31
N HIS A 538 -35.59 -3.18 0.50
CA HIS A 538 -35.79 -1.79 0.12
C HIS A 538 -34.89 -0.86 0.94
N ALA A 539 -34.81 -0.97 2.27
CA ALA A 539 -33.91 -0.17 3.11
C ALA A 539 -32.41 -0.43 2.81
N HIS A 540 -32.04 -1.63 2.34
CA HIS A 540 -30.68 -1.95 1.91
C HIS A 540 -30.37 -1.43 0.49
N GLN A 541 -31.37 -1.39 -0.40
CA GLN A 541 -31.30 -0.73 -1.71
C GLN A 541 -31.28 0.81 -1.56
N GLN A 542 -32.02 1.35 -0.59
CA GLN A 542 -32.05 2.76 -0.17
C GLN A 542 -30.78 3.18 0.57
N ALA A 543 -30.21 2.32 1.43
CA ALA A 543 -28.93 2.58 2.11
C ALA A 543 -27.73 2.48 1.15
N ALA A 544 -27.92 1.83 -0.01
CA ALA A 544 -26.95 1.82 -1.09
C ALA A 544 -27.09 3.04 -2.01
N MET A 545 -28.22 3.77 -1.99
CA MET A 545 -28.51 4.97 -2.80
C MET A 545 -29.89 5.58 -2.40
N PRO A 546 -30.03 6.88 -2.05
CA PRO A 546 -31.32 7.47 -1.67
C PRO A 546 -32.39 7.50 -2.79
N GLU A 547 -33.67 7.34 -2.42
CA GLU A 547 -34.87 7.32 -3.28
C GLU A 547 -35.04 8.54 -4.19
N GLU A 548 -34.46 9.66 -3.81
CA GLU A 548 -34.47 10.95 -4.51
C GLU A 548 -33.77 10.88 -5.90
N HIS A 549 -33.12 9.76 -6.22
CA HIS A 549 -32.35 9.53 -7.45
C HIS A 549 -32.90 8.44 -8.38
N LEU A 550 -34.15 7.98 -8.16
CA LEU A 550 -34.76 6.90 -8.95
C LEU A 550 -35.76 7.39 -10.01
N GLU A 551 -36.26 8.62 -9.94
CA GLU A 551 -37.13 9.17 -10.98
C GLU A 551 -36.32 9.68 -12.19
N GLY A 552 -36.64 9.18 -13.39
CA GLY A 552 -36.11 9.68 -14.67
C GLY A 552 -35.03 8.85 -15.36
N ARG A 553 -34.80 7.58 -14.98
CA ARG A 553 -33.83 6.71 -15.68
C ARG A 553 -34.41 6.16 -16.99
N THR A 554 -33.91 6.68 -18.12
CA THR A 554 -33.98 5.98 -19.41
C THR A 554 -33.01 4.78 -19.42
N THR A 555 -33.47 3.64 -19.92
CA THR A 555 -32.70 2.38 -20.03
C THR A 555 -31.86 2.29 -21.31
N ASP A 556 -31.80 3.33 -22.14
CA ASP A 556 -31.06 3.35 -23.41
C ASP A 556 -29.86 4.33 -23.38
N PRO A 557 -28.61 3.82 -23.33
CA PRO A 557 -27.39 4.64 -23.35
C PRO A 557 -27.15 5.39 -24.68
N GLY A 558 -27.73 4.94 -25.80
CA GLY A 558 -27.51 5.53 -27.11
C GLY A 558 -28.12 6.93 -27.29
N THR A 559 -29.20 7.19 -26.54
CA THR A 559 -29.97 8.45 -26.60
C THR A 559 -29.48 9.50 -25.60
N TRP A 560 -28.83 9.11 -24.49
CA TRP A 560 -28.38 10.04 -23.43
C TRP A 560 -27.35 11.08 -23.93
N LEU A 561 -26.43 10.69 -24.81
CA LEU A 561 -25.38 11.57 -25.38
C LEU A 561 -25.85 12.47 -26.52
N ARG A 562 -27.11 12.38 -26.96
CA ARG A 562 -27.60 13.06 -28.17
C ARG A 562 -28.69 14.08 -27.92
N THR A 563 -29.13 14.25 -26.67
CA THR A 563 -30.08 15.32 -26.35
C THR A 563 -29.32 16.64 -26.18
N PRO A 564 -29.83 17.75 -26.76
CA PRO A 564 -29.21 19.07 -26.62
C PRO A 564 -28.93 19.44 -25.15
N GLU A 565 -29.87 19.09 -24.25
CA GLU A 565 -29.81 19.39 -22.83
C GLU A 565 -28.65 18.68 -22.09
N ASN A 566 -28.28 17.46 -22.51
CA ASN A 566 -27.16 16.70 -21.90
C ASN A 566 -25.80 17.12 -22.47
N LEU A 567 -25.76 17.57 -23.73
CA LEU A 567 -24.55 18.17 -24.33
C LEU A 567 -24.21 19.51 -23.66
N ASP A 568 -25.22 20.31 -23.33
CA ASP A 568 -25.04 21.57 -22.60
C ASP A 568 -24.52 21.35 -21.17
N ARG A 569 -24.98 20.29 -20.49
CA ARG A 569 -24.45 19.87 -19.18
C ARG A 569 -22.98 19.46 -19.25
N LEU A 570 -22.59 18.67 -20.25
CA LEU A 570 -21.20 18.25 -20.44
C LEU A 570 -20.29 19.47 -20.71
N ALA A 571 -20.73 20.40 -21.54
CA ALA A 571 -20.00 21.64 -21.82
C ALA A 571 -19.86 22.54 -20.57
N ALA A 572 -20.84 22.55 -19.67
CA ALA A 572 -20.78 23.28 -18.41
C ALA A 572 -19.72 22.71 -17.44
N PHE A 573 -19.58 21.37 -17.38
CA PHE A 573 -18.54 20.72 -16.57
C PHE A 573 -17.12 21.08 -17.02
N THR A 574 -16.87 21.08 -18.34
CA THR A 574 -15.57 21.46 -18.91
C THR A 574 -15.23 22.92 -18.59
N ARG A 575 -16.19 23.84 -18.76
CA ARG A 575 -15.99 25.26 -18.42
C ARG A 575 -15.67 25.49 -16.95
N ALA A 576 -16.32 24.75 -16.04
CA ALA A 576 -16.05 24.84 -14.61
C ALA A 576 -14.66 24.29 -14.22
N ALA A 577 -14.15 23.29 -14.95
CA ALA A 577 -12.80 22.76 -14.76
C ALA A 577 -11.74 23.76 -15.23
N ASP A 578 -11.93 24.37 -16.40
CA ASP A 578 -11.03 25.41 -16.92
C ASP A 578 -11.00 26.65 -16.02
N ALA A 579 -12.14 27.04 -15.43
CA ALA A 579 -12.22 28.15 -14.50
C ALA A 579 -11.40 27.91 -13.22
N ARG A 580 -11.39 26.67 -12.69
CA ARG A 580 -10.56 26.27 -11.53
C ARG A 580 -9.06 26.30 -11.86
N ARG A 581 -8.69 25.94 -13.09
CA ARG A 581 -7.30 26.01 -13.56
C ARG A 581 -6.79 27.46 -13.56
N ARG A 582 -7.57 28.38 -14.14
CA ARG A 582 -7.22 29.81 -14.22
C ARG A 582 -7.12 30.49 -12.86
N THR A 583 -8.01 30.16 -11.93
CA THR A 583 -7.93 30.70 -10.56
C THR A 583 -6.66 30.27 -9.84
N TYR A 584 -6.11 29.09 -10.15
CA TYR A 584 -4.84 28.64 -9.59
C TYR A 584 -3.63 29.32 -10.25
N GLU A 585 -3.66 29.50 -11.57
CA GLU A 585 -2.64 30.23 -12.33
C GLU A 585 -2.51 31.70 -11.83
N ASP A 586 -3.61 32.32 -11.41
CA ASP A 586 -3.64 33.68 -10.87
C ASP A 586 -3.18 33.79 -9.40
N THR A 587 -3.02 32.68 -8.66
CA THR A 587 -2.69 32.70 -7.21
C THR A 587 -1.18 32.49 -6.92
N GLU A 588 -0.33 32.21 -7.92
CA GLU A 588 1.13 32.12 -7.74
C GLU A 588 1.90 33.08 -8.68
N SER A 589 2.18 34.29 -8.18
CA SER A 589 3.46 35.01 -8.42
C SER A 589 3.61 36.18 -7.43
N PRO A 590 4.29 36.00 -6.28
CA PRO A 590 4.94 37.12 -5.63
C PRO A 590 6.15 37.52 -6.47
N ALA A 591 6.21 38.78 -6.88
CA ALA A 591 7.36 39.36 -7.58
C ALA A 591 8.66 39.05 -6.83
N ALA A 592 9.65 38.51 -7.55
CA ALA A 592 11.00 38.29 -7.02
C ALA A 592 11.62 39.63 -6.60
N PRO A 593 12.23 39.75 -5.41
CA PRO A 593 13.08 40.89 -5.10
C PRO A 593 14.39 40.81 -5.91
N ASP A 594 14.85 41.95 -6.40
CA ASP A 594 16.07 42.09 -7.20
C ASP A 594 17.29 41.45 -6.50
N ALA A 595 17.96 40.54 -7.20
CA ALA A 595 19.21 39.95 -6.76
C ALA A 595 20.40 40.87 -7.10
N PRO A 596 21.39 41.06 -6.20
CA PRO A 596 22.60 41.81 -6.52
C PRO A 596 23.53 40.98 -7.42
N ALA A 597 24.22 41.66 -8.32
CA ALA A 597 25.12 41.07 -9.31
C ALA A 597 26.37 40.43 -8.67
N ALA A 598 26.66 39.16 -9.00
CA ALA A 598 28.00 38.58 -8.90
C ALA A 598 28.24 37.38 -9.83
N ASP A 599 29.37 37.47 -10.54
CA ASP A 599 30.27 36.47 -11.15
C ASP A 599 29.81 35.48 -12.24
N ARG A 600 30.12 35.88 -13.48
CA ARG A 600 30.25 35.03 -14.67
C ARG A 600 31.62 34.35 -14.69
N HIS A 601 31.80 33.22 -14.02
CA HIS A 601 32.91 32.28 -14.30
C HIS A 601 32.57 30.86 -13.81
N HIS A 602 31.55 30.21 -14.39
CA HIS A 602 31.37 28.76 -14.22
C HIS A 602 30.49 28.09 -15.29
N GLN A 603 30.60 28.50 -16.57
CA GLN A 603 29.77 27.95 -17.65
C GLN A 603 30.54 27.37 -18.85
N GLU A 604 31.83 27.01 -18.69
CA GLU A 604 32.63 26.44 -19.79
C GLU A 604 32.95 24.94 -19.68
N HIS A 605 32.46 24.20 -18.68
CA HIS A 605 32.88 22.80 -18.49
C HIS A 605 31.86 21.67 -18.74
N GLU A 606 30.64 21.94 -19.20
CA GLU A 606 29.64 20.86 -19.40
C GLU A 606 29.14 20.61 -20.84
N GLN A 607 29.73 21.23 -21.87
CA GLN A 607 29.30 21.00 -23.27
C GLN A 607 30.08 19.92 -24.06
N GLN A 608 30.91 19.10 -23.42
CA GLN A 608 31.58 17.99 -24.11
C GLN A 608 31.25 16.65 -23.46
N ARG A 609 30.25 15.94 -24.02
CA ARG A 609 30.22 14.47 -24.28
C ARG A 609 28.78 13.98 -24.57
N GLN A 610 28.36 14.09 -25.83
CA GLN A 610 27.41 13.14 -26.45
C GLN A 610 28.15 12.41 -27.59
N PRO A 611 28.00 11.09 -27.77
CA PRO A 611 28.58 10.37 -28.90
C PRO A 611 27.63 10.42 -30.12
N GLY A 612 28.13 10.93 -31.23
CA GLY A 612 27.44 11.01 -32.52
C GLY A 612 27.40 9.68 -33.27
N HIS A 613 26.27 9.43 -33.92
CA HIS A 613 26.07 8.40 -34.93
C HIS A 613 26.81 8.77 -36.22
N GLY A 614 27.69 7.87 -36.71
CA GLY A 614 28.33 8.00 -38.01
C GLY A 614 27.62 7.14 -39.07
N GLN A 615 27.13 7.79 -40.13
CA GLN A 615 26.90 7.18 -41.43
C GLN A 615 27.59 8.08 -42.46
N ASP A 616 28.59 7.52 -43.12
CA ASP A 616 29.36 8.14 -44.21
C ASP A 616 28.76 7.74 -45.57
N PRO A 617 28.67 8.65 -46.56
CA PRO A 617 28.21 8.33 -47.90
C PRO A 617 29.31 8.35 -48.97
N GLY A 618 29.13 7.52 -50.00
CA GLY A 618 29.50 7.82 -51.40
C GLY A 618 30.30 6.72 -52.13
N PRO A 619 30.39 6.75 -53.47
CA PRO A 619 29.60 7.50 -54.47
C PRO A 619 29.04 6.62 -55.63
N ARG A 620 28.17 7.23 -56.46
CA ARG A 620 27.63 6.74 -57.77
C ARG A 620 28.74 6.60 -58.84
N PRO A 621 28.56 5.87 -59.96
CA PRO A 621 27.42 5.89 -60.91
C PRO A 621 26.24 4.98 -60.56
#